data_AF-A0A6L8GNU7-F1
#
_entry.id   AF-A0A6L8GNU7-F1
#
_cell.length_a   1.000
_cell.length_b   1.000
_cell.length_c   1.000
_cell.angle_alpha   90.00
_cell.angle_beta   90.00
_cell.angle_gamma   90.00
#
_symmetry.space_group_name_H-M   'P 1'
#
loop_
_entity.id
_entity.type
_entity.pdbx_description
1 polymer ?
#
loop_
_entity_poly.entity_id
_entity_poly.type
_entity_poly.pdbx_seq_one_letter_code
_entity_poly.pdbx_strand_id
1 'polypeptide(L)'
;MSCKEWMPALLRTAEDRPDNADEAARFAAHLRGCAACRQALADQKAARRLLAARVDASVPAGFAARVLSAVQEAPRWMDLLSWRTWTYRLAPVAAALLLMAGLVARSTANQAPSAAGNVEEVVDVWTYGAAEGGELPAYALLGQDGVSGDRLLDAILSAAPDEMLAPGGQS
;
A
#
# COMPACT_ATOMS: atom_id res chain seq x y z
N MET A 1 -15.32 31.75 9.30
CA MET A 1 -14.06 31.00 9.48
C MET A 1 -13.60 31.15 10.90
N SER A 2 -13.39 30.04 11.60
CA SER A 2 -12.94 30.04 12.99
C SER A 2 -11.44 30.37 13.08
N CYS A 3 -10.96 30.85 14.23
CA CYS A 3 -9.51 31.10 14.43
C CYS A 3 -8.67 29.82 14.28
N LYS A 4 -9.25 28.65 14.56
CA LYS A 4 -8.57 27.35 14.48
C LYS A 4 -8.21 26.97 13.04
N GLU A 5 -9.07 27.32 12.08
CA GLU A 5 -8.84 27.08 10.65
C GLU A 5 -7.62 27.84 10.12
N TRP A 6 -7.29 28.99 10.72
CA TRP A 6 -6.16 29.83 10.30
C TRP A 6 -4.82 29.44 10.94
N MET A 7 -4.79 28.45 11.83
CA MET A 7 -3.57 28.04 12.53
C MET A 7 -2.44 27.57 11.57
N PRO A 8 -2.71 26.79 10.51
CA PRO A 8 -1.69 26.45 9.51
C PRO A 8 -1.13 27.67 8.78
N ALA A 9 -2.00 28.60 8.37
CA ALA A 9 -1.59 29.83 7.71
C ALA A 9 -0.75 30.73 8.64
N LEU A 10 -1.03 30.74 9.95
CA LEU A 10 -0.27 31.47 10.95
C LEU A 10 1.18 30.96 11.03
N LEU A 11 1.38 29.64 11.16
CA LEU A 11 2.72 29.04 11.22
C LEU A 11 3.52 29.30 9.95
N ARG A 12 2.91 29.09 8.78
CA ARG A 12 3.52 29.40 7.48
C ARG A 12 3.93 30.86 7.32
N THR A 13 3.06 31.78 7.75
CA THR A 13 3.33 33.22 7.74
C THR A 13 4.42 33.60 8.76
N ALA A 14 4.51 32.90 9.89
CA ALA A 14 5.61 33.06 10.83
C ALA A 14 6.94 32.55 10.26
N GLU A 15 6.89 31.57 9.36
CA GLU A 15 8.05 31.02 8.66
C GLU A 15 8.49 31.78 7.41
N ASP A 16 7.75 32.83 7.02
CA ASP A 16 7.91 33.58 5.76
C ASP A 16 7.68 32.71 4.50
N ARG A 17 6.80 31.70 4.60
CA ARG A 17 6.46 30.77 3.51
C ARG A 17 4.95 30.62 3.32
N PRO A 18 4.23 31.64 2.77
CA PRO A 18 2.82 31.48 2.45
C PRO A 18 2.62 30.51 1.27
N ASP A 19 1.55 29.71 1.28
CA ASP A 19 1.24 28.74 0.21
C ASP A 19 0.97 29.43 -1.13
N ASN A 20 0.14 30.48 -1.12
CA ASN A 20 -0.20 31.27 -2.30
C ASN A 20 -0.62 32.70 -1.89
N ALA A 21 -0.61 33.63 -2.85
CA ALA A 21 -0.89 35.05 -2.60
C ALA A 21 -2.34 35.31 -2.14
N ASP A 22 -3.30 34.55 -2.66
CA ASP A 22 -4.72 34.72 -2.34
C ASP A 22 -5.04 34.31 -0.89
N GLU A 23 -4.48 33.19 -0.43
CA GLU A 23 -4.61 32.73 0.95
C GLU A 23 -3.92 33.71 1.91
N ALA A 24 -2.75 34.24 1.53
CA ALA A 24 -2.07 35.26 2.31
C ALA A 24 -2.92 36.54 2.45
N ALA A 25 -3.57 36.99 1.38
CA ALA A 25 -4.45 38.16 1.40
C ALA A 25 -5.69 37.93 2.28
N ARG A 26 -6.30 36.75 2.20
CA ARG A 26 -7.45 36.37 3.06
C ARG A 26 -7.05 36.26 4.53
N PHE A 27 -5.89 35.69 4.82
CA PHE A 27 -5.36 35.63 6.19
C PHE A 27 -5.05 37.03 6.73
N ALA A 28 -4.43 37.91 5.91
CA ALA A 28 -4.20 39.31 6.28
C ALA A 28 -5.51 40.08 6.56
N ALA A 29 -6.59 39.78 5.83
CA ALA A 29 -7.91 40.30 6.13
C ALA A 29 -8.45 39.80 7.48
N HIS A 30 -8.27 38.52 7.80
CA HIS A 30 -8.62 37.97 9.11
C HIS A 30 -7.82 38.62 10.25
N LEU A 31 -6.52 38.82 10.06
CA LEU A 31 -5.64 39.48 11.04
C LEU A 31 -6.07 40.91 11.36
N ARG A 32 -6.69 41.64 10.42
CA ARG A 32 -7.25 42.97 10.71
C ARG A 32 -8.41 42.89 11.73
N GLY A 33 -9.24 41.86 11.64
CA GLY A 33 -10.41 41.67 12.51
C GLY A 33 -10.14 40.89 13.82
N CYS A 34 -9.05 40.12 13.91
CA CYS A 34 -8.81 39.23 15.05
C CYS A 34 -7.54 39.60 15.84
N ALA A 35 -7.71 40.12 17.05
CA ALA A 35 -6.59 40.46 17.94
C ALA A 35 -5.82 39.22 18.43
N ALA A 36 -6.51 38.12 18.71
CA ALA A 36 -5.89 36.89 19.19
C ALA A 36 -4.91 36.30 18.16
N CYS A 37 -5.30 36.26 16.88
CA CYS A 37 -4.42 35.77 15.81
C CYS A 37 -3.23 36.71 15.55
N ARG A 38 -3.39 38.03 15.73
CA ARG A 38 -2.25 38.96 15.66
C ARG A 38 -1.24 38.71 16.78
N GLN A 39 -1.72 38.53 18.01
CA GLN A 39 -0.86 38.23 19.15
C GLN A 39 -0.12 36.90 18.95
N ALA A 40 -0.85 35.84 18.58
CA ALA A 40 -0.24 34.53 18.32
C ALA A 40 0.82 34.60 17.20
N LEU A 41 0.59 35.37 16.13
CA LEU A 41 1.59 35.57 15.08
C LEU A 41 2.83 36.30 15.59
N ALA A 42 2.65 37.32 16.44
CA ALA A 42 3.76 38.05 17.05
C ALA A 42 4.59 37.14 17.97
N ASP A 43 3.93 36.32 18.79
CA ASP A 43 4.58 35.37 19.70
C ASP A 43 5.39 34.32 18.93
N GLN A 44 4.83 33.76 17.84
CA GLN A 44 5.55 32.82 16.98
C GLN A 44 6.78 33.45 16.31
N LYS A 45 6.65 34.69 15.82
CA LYS A 45 7.79 35.43 15.24
C LYS A 45 8.86 35.74 16.29
N ALA A 46 8.46 36.08 17.52
CA ALA A 46 9.38 36.31 18.63
C ALA A 46 10.13 35.01 19.00
N ALA A 47 9.43 33.89 19.14
CA ALA A 47 10.03 32.58 19.40
C ALA A 47 11.02 32.18 18.31
N ARG A 48 10.65 32.35 17.02
CA ARG A 48 11.55 32.08 15.88
C ARG A 48 12.81 32.94 15.94
N ARG A 49 12.69 34.24 16.25
CA ARG A 49 13.86 35.13 16.39
C ARG A 49 14.78 34.68 17.52
N LEU A 50 14.23 34.28 18.66
CA LEU A 50 15.01 33.76 19.79
C LEU A 50 15.73 32.46 19.44
N LEU A 51 15.07 31.56 18.70
CA LEU A 51 15.68 30.31 18.23
C LEU A 51 16.75 30.56 17.17
N ALA A 52 16.52 31.48 16.24
CA ALA A 52 17.48 31.87 15.21
C ALA A 52 18.69 32.63 15.76
N ALA A 53 18.54 33.31 16.90
CA ALA A 53 19.64 33.98 17.58
C ALA A 53 20.59 33.02 18.30
N ARG A 54 20.33 31.71 18.30
CA ARG A 54 21.30 30.74 18.82
C ARG A 54 22.57 30.79 17.97
N VAL A 55 23.71 30.81 18.66
CA VAL A 55 25.03 30.73 18.03
C VAL A 55 25.10 29.45 17.21
N ASP A 56 25.44 29.58 15.93
CA ASP A 56 25.74 28.44 15.07
C ASP A 56 26.84 27.62 15.73
N ALA A 57 26.48 26.42 16.19
CA ALA A 57 27.46 25.49 16.73
C ALA A 57 28.43 25.10 15.61
N SER A 58 29.73 25.23 15.87
CA SER A 58 30.76 24.80 14.93
C SER A 58 30.54 23.32 14.58
N VAL A 59 30.24 23.06 13.30
CA VAL A 59 30.01 21.70 12.80
C VAL A 59 31.36 20.97 12.77
N PRO A 60 31.48 19.78 13.40
CA PRO A 60 32.72 19.02 13.37
C PRO A 60 33.15 18.70 11.93
N ALA A 61 34.46 18.75 11.67
CA ALA A 61 35.02 18.33 10.39
C ALA A 61 34.56 16.90 10.04
N GLY A 62 34.13 16.69 8.78
CA GLY A 62 33.63 15.40 8.31
C GLY A 62 32.19 15.06 8.70
N PHE A 63 31.45 15.94 9.40
CA PHE A 63 30.02 15.72 9.69
C PHE A 63 29.20 15.49 8.41
N ALA A 64 29.38 16.33 7.39
CA ALA A 64 28.68 16.17 6.12
C ALA A 64 28.97 14.79 5.48
N ALA A 65 30.23 14.35 5.48
CA ALA A 65 30.62 13.05 4.96
C ALA A 65 29.95 11.89 5.72
N ARG A 66 29.88 11.95 7.05
CA ARG A 66 29.20 10.95 7.90
C ARG A 66 27.68 10.94 7.68
N VAL A 67 27.06 12.10 7.48
CA VAL A 67 25.63 12.18 7.17
C VAL A 67 25.37 11.58 5.79
N LEU A 68 26.16 11.94 4.79
CA LEU A 68 26.04 11.39 3.44
C LEU A 68 26.26 9.87 3.41
N SER A 69 27.23 9.34 4.15
CA SER A 69 27.42 7.89 4.23
C SER A 69 26.22 7.21 4.89
N ALA A 70 25.70 7.75 6.01
CA ALA A 70 24.54 7.20 6.69
C ALA A 70 23.25 7.25 5.84
N VAL A 71 23.08 8.29 5.02
CA VAL A 71 21.94 8.40 4.09
C VAL A 71 22.07 7.43 2.93
N GLN A 72 23.29 7.20 2.42
CA GLN A 72 23.51 6.20 1.37
C GLN A 72 23.40 4.75 1.86
N GLU A 73 23.69 4.51 3.14
CA GLU A 73 23.43 3.24 3.83
C GLU A 73 21.96 3.08 4.25
N ALA A 74 21.14 4.13 4.10
CA ALA A 74 19.72 4.03 4.38
C ALA A 74 19.09 2.99 3.44
N PRO A 75 18.13 2.19 3.93
CA PRO A 75 17.70 1.03 3.19
C PRO A 75 16.97 1.40 1.89
N ARG A 76 17.52 0.98 0.74
CA ARG A 76 16.89 1.08 -0.58
C ARG A 76 15.54 0.35 -0.72
N TRP A 77 15.05 -0.31 0.34
CA TRP A 77 13.68 -0.84 0.33
C TRP A 77 12.62 0.27 0.29
N MET A 78 12.95 1.51 0.68
CA MET A 78 12.06 2.64 0.42
C MET A 78 11.94 2.98 -1.07
N ASP A 79 12.97 2.72 -1.88
CA ASP A 79 12.89 2.81 -3.35
C ASP A 79 12.05 1.67 -3.95
N LEU A 80 12.08 0.48 -3.32
CA LEU A 80 11.17 -0.63 -3.65
C LEU A 80 9.71 -0.28 -3.30
N LEU A 81 9.50 0.55 -2.27
CA LEU A 81 8.20 1.11 -1.88
C LEU A 81 7.77 2.31 -2.73
N SER A 82 8.47 2.63 -3.82
CA SER A 82 8.02 3.62 -4.82
C SER A 82 6.86 3.05 -5.64
N TRP A 83 5.74 2.78 -4.96
CA TRP A 83 4.47 2.27 -5.50
C TRP A 83 4.09 2.98 -6.80
N ARG A 84 4.29 4.31 -6.86
CA ARG A 84 4.07 5.13 -8.06
C ARG A 84 4.87 4.68 -9.27
N THR A 85 6.16 4.37 -9.11
CA THR A 85 7.03 3.91 -10.21
C THR A 85 6.57 2.54 -10.74
N TRP A 86 6.16 1.66 -9.81
CA TRP A 86 5.60 0.36 -10.15
C TRP A 86 4.25 0.48 -10.87
N THR A 87 3.37 1.38 -10.43
CA THR A 87 2.07 1.58 -11.12
C THR A 87 2.26 2.10 -12.54
N TYR A 88 3.15 3.07 -12.75
CA TYR A 88 3.41 3.60 -14.10
C TYR A 88 4.05 2.56 -15.04
N ARG A 89 4.94 1.71 -14.52
CA ARG A 89 5.59 0.67 -15.33
C ARG A 89 4.68 -0.53 -15.62
N LEU A 90 3.76 -0.85 -14.71
CA LEU A 90 2.81 -1.97 -14.88
C LEU A 90 1.51 -1.57 -15.57
N ALA A 91 1.17 -0.27 -15.63
CA ALA A 91 0.00 0.24 -16.35
C ALA A 91 -0.11 -0.25 -17.81
N PRO A 92 0.94 -0.22 -18.67
CA PRO A 92 0.84 -0.71 -20.04
C PRO A 92 0.66 -2.24 -20.11
N VAL A 93 1.26 -2.99 -19.18
CA VAL A 93 1.11 -4.44 -19.10
C VAL A 93 -0.31 -4.81 -18.70
N ALA A 94 -0.86 -4.15 -17.67
CA ALA A 94 -2.25 -4.33 -17.25
C ALA A 94 -3.24 -3.93 -18.37
N ALA A 95 -2.99 -2.83 -19.08
CA ALA A 95 -3.80 -2.42 -20.22
C ALA A 95 -3.76 -3.45 -21.36
N ALA A 96 -2.58 -3.98 -21.69
CA ALA A 96 -2.43 -5.01 -22.72
C ALA A 96 -3.16 -6.31 -22.33
N LEU A 97 -3.08 -6.72 -21.06
CA LEU A 97 -3.82 -7.87 -20.55
C LEU A 97 -5.33 -7.66 -20.60
N LEU A 98 -5.83 -6.48 -20.23
CA LEU A 98 -7.25 -6.13 -20.34
C LEU A 98 -7.73 -6.10 -21.79
N LEU A 99 -6.91 -5.59 -22.71
CA LEU A 99 -7.22 -5.61 -24.14
C LEU A 99 -7.25 -7.03 -24.70
N MET A 100 -6.28 -7.87 -24.34
CA MET A 100 -6.25 -9.29 -24.73
C MET A 100 -7.45 -10.04 -24.15
N ALA A 101 -7.74 -9.87 -22.86
CA ALA A 101 -8.91 -10.49 -22.22
C ALA A 101 -10.22 -10.04 -22.88
N GLY A 102 -10.34 -8.74 -23.21
CA GLY A 102 -11.49 -8.20 -23.93
C GLY A 102 -11.62 -8.77 -25.34
N LEU A 103 -10.50 -8.95 -26.07
CA LEU A 103 -10.49 -9.52 -27.42
C LEU A 103 -10.92 -10.99 -27.40
N VAL A 104 -10.39 -11.77 -26.47
CA VAL A 104 -10.72 -13.18 -26.27
C VAL A 104 -12.19 -13.35 -25.86
N ALA A 105 -12.67 -12.55 -24.90
CA ALA A 105 -14.08 -12.59 -24.49
C ALA A 105 -15.04 -12.24 -25.64
N ARG A 106 -14.63 -11.34 -26.54
CA ARG A 106 -15.42 -10.93 -27.70
C ARG A 106 -15.36 -11.96 -28.83
N SER A 107 -14.25 -12.69 -28.98
CA SER A 107 -14.13 -13.79 -29.94
C SER A 107 -14.83 -15.06 -29.47
N THR A 108 -14.90 -15.32 -28.16
CA THR A 108 -15.71 -16.42 -27.61
C THR A 108 -17.21 -16.14 -27.67
N ALA A 109 -17.63 -14.87 -27.51
CA ALA A 109 -19.04 -14.50 -27.66
C ALA A 109 -19.57 -14.65 -29.10
N ASN A 110 -18.70 -14.57 -30.12
CA ASN A 110 -19.05 -14.77 -31.53
C ASN A 110 -18.94 -16.24 -32.00
N GLN A 111 -18.46 -17.14 -31.16
CA GLN A 111 -18.46 -18.57 -31.43
C GLN A 111 -19.65 -19.20 -30.70
N ALA A 112 -20.60 -19.76 -31.45
CA ALA A 112 -21.62 -20.63 -30.86
C ALA A 112 -20.92 -21.72 -30.02
N PRO A 113 -21.45 -22.05 -28.82
CA PRO A 113 -20.72 -22.81 -27.80
C PRO A 113 -20.40 -24.21 -28.32
N SER A 114 -19.19 -24.35 -28.85
CA SER A 114 -18.65 -25.60 -29.35
C SER A 114 -17.39 -25.86 -28.55
N ALA A 115 -17.52 -26.71 -27.53
CA ALA A 115 -16.43 -27.19 -26.69
C ALA A 115 -15.63 -26.08 -25.98
N ALA A 116 -16.31 -25.26 -25.17
CA ALA A 116 -15.67 -24.81 -23.94
C ALA A 116 -15.51 -26.07 -23.07
N GLY A 117 -14.32 -26.68 -23.06
CA GLY A 117 -13.99 -27.67 -22.05
C GLY A 117 -14.34 -27.08 -20.69
N ASN A 118 -15.15 -27.80 -19.93
CA ASN A 118 -15.70 -27.31 -18.67
C ASN A 118 -14.55 -26.80 -17.83
N VAL A 119 -14.63 -25.55 -17.38
CA VAL A 119 -13.60 -24.95 -16.52
C VAL A 119 -13.45 -25.78 -15.24
N GLU A 120 -14.51 -26.47 -14.81
CA GLU A 120 -14.45 -27.50 -13.76
C GLU A 120 -13.51 -28.66 -14.09
N GLU A 121 -13.50 -29.18 -15.32
CA GLU A 121 -12.63 -30.29 -15.73
C GLU A 121 -11.15 -29.88 -15.78
N VAL A 122 -10.89 -28.65 -16.24
CA VAL A 122 -9.53 -28.09 -16.24
C VAL A 122 -9.08 -27.79 -14.81
N VAL A 123 -9.98 -27.33 -13.94
CA VAL A 123 -9.66 -27.12 -12.53
C VAL A 123 -9.39 -28.46 -11.85
N ASP A 124 -10.21 -29.49 -12.07
CA ASP A 124 -10.04 -30.83 -11.48
C ASP A 124 -8.70 -31.46 -11.86
N VAL A 125 -8.24 -31.34 -13.11
CA VAL A 125 -6.92 -31.88 -13.51
C VAL A 125 -5.76 -31.17 -12.81
N TRP A 126 -5.90 -29.88 -12.51
CA TRP A 126 -4.86 -29.09 -11.86
C TRP A 126 -4.91 -29.14 -10.33
N THR A 127 -6.08 -29.33 -9.74
CA THR A 127 -6.28 -29.43 -8.28
C THR A 127 -6.19 -30.86 -7.77
N TYR A 128 -6.54 -31.83 -8.61
CA TYR A 128 -6.57 -33.25 -8.32
C TYR A 128 -5.81 -34.00 -9.42
N GLY A 129 -4.48 -34.05 -9.31
CA GLY A 129 -3.72 -35.04 -10.05
C GLY A 129 -4.24 -36.44 -9.72
N ALA A 130 -5.07 -37.01 -10.60
CA ALA A 130 -5.59 -38.37 -10.62
C ALA A 130 -5.58 -39.11 -9.27
N ALA A 131 -6.46 -38.72 -8.34
CA ALA A 131 -6.70 -39.54 -7.16
C ALA A 131 -7.65 -40.69 -7.54
N GLU A 132 -7.08 -41.85 -7.89
CA GLU A 132 -7.82 -43.10 -7.99
C GLU A 132 -8.30 -43.54 -6.60
N GLY A 133 -9.45 -43.04 -6.16
CA GLY A 133 -10.06 -43.49 -4.91
C GLY A 133 -10.95 -42.45 -4.23
N GLY A 134 -12.06 -42.08 -4.87
CA GLY A 134 -13.37 -41.78 -4.27
C GLY A 134 -13.54 -40.83 -3.07
N GLU A 135 -12.50 -40.26 -2.46
CA GLU A 135 -12.59 -39.35 -1.32
C GLU A 135 -11.99 -37.99 -1.70
N LEU A 136 -12.86 -36.98 -1.74
CA LEU A 136 -12.48 -35.60 -1.93
C LEU A 136 -11.79 -35.09 -0.65
N PRO A 137 -10.57 -34.55 -0.71
CA PRO A 137 -9.89 -34.06 0.47
C PRO A 137 -10.54 -32.78 1.01
N ALA A 138 -10.34 -32.58 2.32
CA ALA A 138 -11.04 -31.58 3.12
C ALA A 138 -10.91 -30.13 2.60
N TYR A 139 -9.87 -29.81 1.82
CA TYR A 139 -9.70 -28.47 1.28
C TYR A 139 -10.69 -28.13 0.14
N ALA A 140 -11.28 -29.12 -0.56
CA ALA A 140 -12.32 -28.85 -1.55
C ALA A 140 -13.61 -28.30 -0.92
N LEU A 141 -13.85 -28.59 0.36
CA LEU A 141 -15.05 -28.13 1.08
C LEU A 141 -14.98 -26.64 1.48
N LEU A 142 -13.79 -26.02 1.42
CA LEU A 142 -13.59 -24.61 1.81
C LEU A 142 -14.28 -23.61 0.87
N GLY A 143 -14.58 -24.02 -0.37
CA GLY A 143 -15.16 -23.15 -1.40
C GLY A 143 -16.67 -23.30 -1.61
N GLN A 144 -17.33 -24.22 -0.90
CA GLN A 144 -18.77 -24.42 -1.05
C GLN A 144 -19.58 -23.60 -0.03
N ASP A 145 -20.48 -22.76 -0.55
CA ASP A 145 -21.42 -21.99 0.26
C ASP A 145 -22.36 -22.93 1.03
N GLY A 146 -22.25 -22.93 2.37
CA GLY A 146 -23.16 -23.64 3.27
C GLY A 146 -22.54 -24.76 4.13
N VAL A 147 -21.22 -24.97 4.09
CA VAL A 147 -20.55 -25.96 4.94
C VAL A 147 -20.33 -25.39 6.35
N SER A 148 -20.92 -26.04 7.37
CA SER A 148 -20.74 -25.68 8.77
C SER A 148 -19.32 -26.00 9.24
N GLY A 149 -18.68 -25.08 9.97
CA GLY A 149 -17.28 -25.21 10.41
C GLY A 149 -16.93 -26.53 11.11
N ASP A 150 -17.88 -27.12 11.84
CA ASP A 150 -17.67 -28.40 12.53
C ASP A 150 -17.46 -29.57 11.56
N ARG A 151 -18.13 -29.59 10.41
CA ARG A 151 -17.93 -30.61 9.36
C ARG A 151 -16.62 -30.43 8.62
N LEU A 152 -16.19 -29.19 8.46
CA LEU A 152 -14.89 -28.87 7.87
C LEU A 152 -13.76 -29.34 8.79
N LEU A 153 -13.90 -29.07 10.10
CA LEU A 153 -12.94 -29.51 11.12
C LEU A 153 -12.89 -31.02 11.23
N ASP A 154 -14.03 -31.70 11.24
CA ASP A 154 -14.10 -33.17 11.28
C ASP A 154 -13.40 -33.78 10.05
N ALA A 155 -13.64 -33.24 8.85
CA ALA A 155 -12.98 -33.69 7.62
C ALA A 155 -11.45 -33.48 7.62
N ILE A 156 -10.96 -32.37 8.20
CA ILE A 156 -9.52 -32.10 8.34
C ILE A 156 -8.88 -33.07 9.35
N LEU A 157 -9.59 -33.41 10.42
CA LEU A 157 -9.10 -34.28 11.48
C LEU A 157 -9.22 -35.77 11.14
N SER A 158 -10.19 -36.15 10.31
CA SER A 158 -10.41 -37.53 9.85
C SER A 158 -9.60 -37.87 8.61
N ALA A 159 -9.06 -36.89 7.90
CA ALA A 159 -8.09 -37.12 6.83
C ALA A 159 -6.87 -37.83 7.44
N ALA A 160 -6.73 -39.12 7.14
CA ALA A 160 -5.61 -39.91 7.64
C ALA A 160 -4.30 -39.22 7.27
N PRO A 161 -3.33 -39.09 8.19
CA PRO A 161 -2.03 -38.56 7.85
C PRO A 161 -1.38 -39.52 6.85
N ASP A 162 -1.35 -39.09 5.59
CA ASP A 162 -0.60 -39.74 4.53
C ASP A 162 0.85 -39.96 5.02
N GLU A 163 1.43 -41.13 4.73
CA GLU A 163 2.69 -41.69 5.24
C GLU A 163 3.94 -40.84 4.95
N MET A 164 3.95 -39.59 5.38
CA MET A 164 4.97 -38.60 5.03
C MET A 164 6.05 -38.47 6.11
N LEU A 165 6.36 -39.59 6.81
CA LEU A 165 7.50 -39.73 7.70
C LEU A 165 8.16 -41.12 7.57
N ALA A 166 8.46 -41.56 6.35
CA ALA A 166 9.48 -42.58 6.12
C ALA A 166 10.77 -41.92 5.57
N PRO A 167 11.76 -41.59 6.41
CA PRO A 167 13.09 -41.28 5.92
C PRO A 167 13.76 -42.58 5.45
N GLY A 168 14.38 -42.54 4.28
CA GLY A 168 14.87 -43.72 3.57
C GLY A 168 15.79 -44.66 4.35
N GLY A 169 15.68 -45.94 4.03
CA GLY A 169 16.62 -46.99 4.41
C GLY A 169 16.79 -47.97 3.24
N GLN A 170 17.84 -47.75 2.45
CA GLN A 170 18.39 -48.74 1.53
C GLN A 170 18.99 -49.89 2.35
N SER A 171 18.64 -51.14 2.04
CA SER A 171 19.49 -52.36 2.04
C SER A 171 18.65 -53.56 1.64
#